data_AF-A0A679JL83-F1
#
_entry.id   AF-A0A679JL83-F1
#
_cell.length_a   1.000
_cell.length_b   1.000
_cell.length_c   1.000
_cell.angle_alpha   90.00
_cell.angle_beta   90.00
_cell.angle_gamma   90.00
#
_symmetry.space_group_name_H-M   'P 1'
#
loop_
_entity.id
_entity.type
_entity.pdbx_description
1 polymer ?
#
loop_
_entity_poly.entity_id
_entity_poly.type
_entity_poly.pdbx_seq_one_letter_code
_entity_poly.pdbx_strand_id
1 'polypeptide(L)'
;MDPPLSTQTPAPSAANAEAVLDDVARMVQAEVQRAGGWVSCARLAQFIVAQHPWLAADWAGRGAFRKFLDALDMGQLKVAWNGTGGVVEDPHARRSPKGAATAQWGASQHLLAVVRPVHIATGMPLMAPAEVRGVLDALSAEAKRAVRAFRHRQAVRDLCKEAGLAVSRADVSFVLKGVLFAGHVFGQGEDDRHTLARRFIDNLRMLCEREQLVLDAPQEAALLEWAAGAN
;
A
#
# COMPACT_ATOMS: atom_id res chain seq x y z
N MET A 1 -20.96 53.68 -2.43
CA MET A 1 -20.25 52.55 -1.81
C MET A 1 -20.92 51.30 -2.33
N ASP A 2 -20.36 50.72 -3.40
CA ASP A 2 -20.82 49.43 -3.91
C ASP A 2 -20.20 48.29 -3.08
N PRO A 3 -20.95 47.24 -2.73
CA PRO A 3 -20.39 46.08 -2.06
C PRO A 3 -19.50 45.27 -3.03
N PRO A 4 -18.45 44.60 -2.54
CA PRO A 4 -17.60 43.79 -3.39
C PRO A 4 -18.35 42.54 -3.89
N LEU A 5 -18.32 42.35 -5.20
CA LEU A 5 -18.76 41.14 -5.89
C LEU A 5 -18.10 39.92 -5.26
N SER A 6 -18.91 39.06 -4.63
CA SER A 6 -18.47 37.73 -4.23
C SER A 6 -18.09 36.96 -5.48
N THR A 7 -16.81 36.61 -5.62
CA THR A 7 -16.32 35.66 -6.61
C THR A 7 -16.87 34.28 -6.27
N GLN A 8 -18.06 33.96 -6.76
CA GLN A 8 -18.54 32.58 -6.82
C GLN A 8 -17.63 31.82 -7.77
N THR A 9 -16.87 30.85 -7.22
CA THR A 9 -16.25 29.80 -8.03
C THR A 9 -17.37 29.11 -8.83
N PRO A 10 -17.29 29.07 -10.18
CA PRO A 10 -18.33 28.45 -10.96
C PRO A 10 -18.44 26.97 -10.59
N ALA A 11 -19.66 26.53 -10.25
CA ALA A 11 -19.96 25.12 -10.11
C ALA A 11 -19.56 24.40 -11.41
N PRO A 12 -18.93 23.21 -11.33
CA PRO A 12 -18.56 22.48 -12.53
C PRO A 12 -19.83 22.22 -13.37
N SER A 13 -19.77 22.59 -14.66
CA SER A 13 -20.77 22.21 -15.65
C SER A 13 -20.97 20.68 -15.61
N ALA A 14 -22.16 20.18 -15.95
CA ALA A 14 -22.44 18.74 -16.00
C ALA A 14 -21.40 17.97 -16.85
N ALA A 15 -20.93 18.57 -17.95
CA ALA A 15 -19.86 18.02 -18.79
C ALA A 15 -18.49 17.95 -18.07
N ASN A 16 -18.21 18.88 -17.16
CA ASN A 16 -17.01 18.84 -16.32
C ASN A 16 -17.15 17.80 -15.20
N ALA A 17 -18.36 17.57 -14.69
CA ALA A 17 -18.62 16.57 -13.67
C ALA A 17 -18.44 15.14 -14.21
N GLU A 18 -18.94 14.85 -15.40
CA GLU A 18 -18.72 13.56 -16.07
C GLU A 18 -17.24 13.32 -16.38
N ALA A 19 -16.53 14.32 -16.93
CA ALA A 19 -15.09 14.20 -17.19
C ALA A 19 -14.27 13.93 -15.91
N VAL A 20 -14.67 14.49 -14.77
CA VAL A 20 -14.03 14.23 -13.46
C VAL A 20 -14.33 12.80 -13.00
N LEU A 21 -15.56 12.32 -13.14
CA LEU A 21 -15.92 10.95 -12.77
C LEU A 21 -15.10 9.94 -13.59
N ASP A 22 -14.96 10.16 -14.89
CA ASP A 22 -14.15 9.31 -15.78
C ASP A 22 -12.66 9.34 -15.41
N ASP A 23 -12.14 10.51 -15.04
CA ASP A 23 -10.74 10.64 -14.60
C ASP A 23 -10.50 9.91 -13.27
N VAL A 24 -11.40 10.09 -12.30
CA VAL A 24 -11.34 9.39 -11.02
C VAL A 24 -11.50 7.88 -11.20
N ALA A 25 -12.40 7.42 -12.08
CA ALA A 25 -12.56 6.00 -12.39
C ALA A 25 -11.29 5.40 -12.97
N ARG A 26 -10.66 6.06 -13.94
CA ARG A 26 -9.35 5.66 -14.51
C ARG A 26 -8.25 5.65 -13.44
N MET A 27 -8.25 6.61 -12.52
CA MET A 27 -7.31 6.63 -11.40
C MET A 27 -7.50 5.45 -10.44
N VAL A 28 -8.74 5.15 -10.06
CA VAL A 28 -9.05 3.99 -9.21
C VAL A 28 -8.61 2.70 -9.90
N GLN A 29 -8.93 2.54 -11.19
CA GLN A 29 -8.47 1.40 -11.99
C GLN A 29 -6.95 1.28 -12.01
N ALA A 30 -6.23 2.38 -12.32
CA ALA A 30 -4.77 2.37 -12.33
C ALA A 30 -4.18 2.03 -10.96
N GLU A 31 -4.76 2.56 -9.87
CA GLU A 31 -4.29 2.29 -8.51
C GLU A 31 -4.54 0.82 -8.10
N VAL A 32 -5.69 0.26 -8.46
CA VAL A 32 -6.01 -1.16 -8.21
C VAL A 32 -5.12 -2.10 -9.01
N GLN A 33 -4.88 -1.80 -10.29
CA GLN A 33 -3.90 -2.55 -11.11
C GLN A 33 -2.50 -2.45 -10.52
N ARG A 34 -2.07 -1.25 -10.13
CA ARG A 34 -0.74 -0.99 -9.55
C ARG A 34 -0.55 -1.72 -8.21
N ALA A 35 -1.61 -1.84 -7.41
CA ALA A 35 -1.59 -2.54 -6.12
C ALA A 35 -1.68 -4.06 -6.24
N GLY A 36 -1.83 -4.61 -7.45
CA GLY A 36 -1.94 -6.07 -7.66
C GLY A 36 -3.35 -6.62 -7.40
N GLY A 37 -4.37 -5.79 -7.58
CA GLY A 37 -5.76 -6.21 -7.71
C GLY A 37 -6.68 -5.88 -6.53
N TRP A 38 -6.19 -5.26 -5.44
CA TRP A 38 -7.01 -4.93 -4.26
C TRP A 38 -6.50 -3.64 -3.59
N VAL A 39 -7.39 -2.72 -3.24
CA VAL A 39 -7.06 -1.47 -2.54
C VAL A 39 -8.16 -1.11 -1.54
N SER A 40 -7.80 -0.71 -0.32
CA SER A 40 -8.79 -0.26 0.66
C SER A 40 -9.48 1.04 0.19
N CYS A 41 -10.78 1.13 0.44
CA CYS A 41 -11.58 2.31 0.12
C CYS A 41 -11.06 3.58 0.82
N ALA A 42 -10.53 3.46 2.05
CA ALA A 42 -9.90 4.58 2.75
C ALA A 42 -8.68 5.13 2.00
N ARG A 43 -7.82 4.25 1.48
CA ARG A 43 -6.67 4.63 0.67
C ARG A 43 -7.08 5.26 -0.65
N LEU A 44 -8.12 4.73 -1.30
CA LEU A 44 -8.66 5.33 -2.52
C LEU A 44 -9.23 6.72 -2.25
N ALA A 45 -9.97 6.91 -1.16
CA ALA A 45 -10.48 8.22 -0.76
C ALA A 45 -9.34 9.23 -0.55
N GLN A 46 -8.28 8.85 0.17
CA GLN A 46 -7.10 9.70 0.35
C GLN A 46 -6.42 10.01 -0.98
N PHE A 47 -6.28 9.03 -1.86
CA PHE A 47 -5.64 9.20 -3.17
C PHE A 47 -6.44 10.13 -4.10
N ILE A 48 -7.77 10.01 -4.08
CA ILE A 48 -8.68 10.86 -4.86
C ILE A 48 -8.63 12.29 -4.34
N VAL A 49 -8.73 12.50 -3.02
CA VAL A 49 -8.67 13.84 -2.41
C VAL A 49 -7.31 14.50 -2.64
N ALA A 50 -6.21 13.74 -2.65
CA ALA A 50 -4.89 14.29 -2.94
C ALA A 50 -4.78 14.88 -4.36
N GLN A 51 -5.46 14.31 -5.35
CA GLN A 51 -5.44 14.81 -6.74
C GLN A 51 -6.60 15.77 -7.03
N HIS A 52 -7.74 15.61 -6.36
CA HIS A 52 -8.93 16.45 -6.51
C HIS A 52 -9.43 16.92 -5.14
N PRO A 53 -8.75 17.87 -4.48
CA PRO A 53 -9.10 18.29 -3.12
C PRO A 53 -10.54 18.79 -2.96
N TRP A 54 -11.11 19.37 -4.02
CA TRP A 54 -12.48 19.88 -4.01
C TRP A 54 -13.55 18.78 -3.88
N LEU A 55 -13.25 17.53 -4.26
CA LEU A 55 -14.16 16.39 -4.06
C LEU A 55 -14.39 16.06 -2.58
N ALA A 56 -13.48 16.48 -1.69
CA ALA A 56 -13.64 16.24 -0.26
C ALA A 56 -14.85 16.97 0.35
N ALA A 57 -15.33 18.04 -0.30
CA ALA A 57 -16.42 18.86 0.23
C ALA A 57 -17.77 18.13 0.18
N ASP A 58 -18.09 17.47 -0.94
CA ASP A 58 -19.39 16.86 -1.16
C ASP A 58 -19.37 15.63 -2.09
N TRP A 59 -18.19 15.13 -2.47
CA TRP A 59 -18.01 14.03 -3.42
C TRP A 59 -18.78 14.23 -4.73
N ALA A 60 -18.61 15.41 -5.34
CA ALA A 60 -19.32 15.84 -6.54
C ALA A 60 -20.85 15.82 -6.36
N GLY A 61 -21.32 16.40 -5.25
CA GLY A 61 -22.74 16.52 -4.91
C GLY A 61 -23.41 15.24 -4.39
N ARG A 62 -22.65 14.18 -4.12
CA ARG A 62 -23.20 12.87 -3.67
C ARG A 62 -23.19 12.68 -2.16
N GLY A 63 -22.53 13.59 -1.43
CA GLY A 63 -22.55 13.70 0.02
C GLY A 63 -21.71 12.68 0.79
N ALA A 64 -21.38 11.52 0.19
CA ALA A 64 -20.53 10.52 0.82
C ALA A 64 -19.68 9.76 -0.20
N PHE A 65 -18.46 9.40 0.19
CA PHE A 65 -17.52 8.65 -0.63
C PHE A 65 -18.12 7.37 -1.21
N ARG A 66 -18.87 6.61 -0.39
CA ARG A 66 -19.55 5.39 -0.84
C ARG A 66 -20.49 5.62 -2.01
N LYS A 67 -21.37 6.62 -1.90
CA LYS A 67 -22.32 6.97 -2.98
C LYS A 67 -21.60 7.47 -4.24
N PHE A 68 -20.43 8.08 -4.07
CA PHE A 68 -19.59 8.51 -5.16
C PHE A 68 -18.89 7.34 -5.85
N LEU A 69 -18.28 6.45 -5.08
CA LEU A 69 -17.61 5.25 -5.58
C LEU A 69 -18.60 4.31 -6.28
N ASP A 70 -19.81 4.14 -5.73
CA ASP A 70 -20.88 3.34 -6.35
C ASP A 70 -21.39 3.95 -7.68
N ALA A 71 -21.11 5.23 -7.94
CA ALA A 71 -21.52 5.93 -9.16
C ALA A 71 -20.42 6.03 -10.24
N LEU A 72 -19.19 5.59 -9.93
CA LEU A 72 -18.11 5.53 -10.91
C LEU A 72 -18.29 4.32 -11.82
N ASP A 73 -18.12 4.50 -13.12
CA ASP A 73 -17.93 3.37 -14.03
C ASP A 73 -16.51 2.80 -13.87
N MET A 74 -16.36 1.87 -12.94
CA MET A 74 -15.09 1.21 -12.67
C MET A 74 -14.87 -0.03 -13.55
N GLY A 75 -15.70 -0.26 -14.57
CA GLY A 75 -15.61 -1.43 -15.45
C GLY A 75 -15.77 -2.73 -14.67
N GLN A 76 -14.77 -3.60 -14.72
CA GLN A 76 -14.82 -4.92 -14.08
C GLN A 76 -14.55 -4.92 -12.57
N LEU A 77 -14.10 -3.80 -12.01
CA LEU A 77 -13.78 -3.73 -10.58
C LEU A 77 -15.03 -3.89 -9.72
N LYS A 78 -14.87 -4.57 -8.59
CA LYS A 78 -15.93 -4.79 -7.61
C LYS A 78 -15.58 -4.11 -6.30
N VAL A 79 -16.59 -3.56 -5.64
CA VAL A 79 -16.46 -3.01 -4.29
C VAL A 79 -17.01 -4.01 -3.29
N ALA A 80 -16.14 -4.57 -2.46
CA ALA A 80 -16.50 -5.40 -1.34
C ALA A 80 -16.62 -4.53 -0.09
N TRP A 81 -17.85 -4.12 0.24
CA TRP A 81 -18.12 -3.37 1.48
C TRP A 81 -18.05 -4.30 2.69
N ASN A 82 -17.23 -3.94 3.67
CA ASN A 82 -17.16 -4.59 4.98
C ASN A 82 -17.41 -3.56 6.09
N GLY A 83 -17.62 -4.02 7.32
CA GLY A 83 -17.87 -3.14 8.48
C GLY A 83 -16.74 -2.16 8.80
N THR A 84 -15.59 -2.25 8.12
CA THR A 84 -14.39 -1.44 8.32
C THR A 84 -14.06 -0.53 7.13
N GLY A 85 -15.01 -0.28 6.22
CA GLY A 85 -14.87 0.76 5.20
C GLY A 85 -14.68 0.30 3.75
N GLY A 86 -14.59 -1.01 3.48
CA GLY A 86 -14.64 -1.59 2.13
C GLY A 86 -13.31 -1.66 1.37
N VAL A 87 -13.29 -2.49 0.34
CA VAL A 87 -12.14 -2.75 -0.55
C VAL A 87 -12.61 -2.76 -2.00
N VAL A 88 -11.84 -2.15 -2.90
CA VAL A 88 -12.05 -2.29 -4.35
C VAL A 88 -11.09 -3.35 -4.88
N GLU A 89 -11.63 -4.32 -5.59
CA GLU A 89 -10.89 -5.45 -6.15
C GLU A 89 -11.11 -5.56 -7.66
N ASP A 90 -10.08 -6.02 -8.39
CA ASP A 90 -10.26 -6.52 -9.75
C ASP A 90 -10.44 -8.05 -9.72
N PRO A 91 -11.64 -8.57 -10.02
CA PRO A 91 -11.89 -10.02 -10.06
C PRO A 91 -11.13 -10.74 -11.19
N HIS A 92 -10.72 -9.99 -12.23
CA HIS A 92 -10.01 -10.49 -13.40
C HIS A 92 -8.55 -10.07 -13.45
N ALA A 93 -8.07 -9.25 -12.51
CA ALA A 93 -6.65 -9.02 -12.36
C ALA A 93 -6.01 -10.40 -12.31
N ARG A 94 -5.14 -10.68 -13.29
CA ARG A 94 -4.37 -11.92 -13.31
C ARG A 94 -3.77 -11.99 -11.92
N ARG A 95 -4.31 -12.90 -11.09
CA ARG A 95 -3.63 -13.34 -9.88
C ARG A 95 -2.32 -13.88 -10.44
N SER A 96 -1.24 -13.10 -10.46
CA SER A 96 0.11 -13.62 -10.65
C SER A 96 0.14 -14.88 -9.81
N PRO A 97 0.32 -16.08 -10.39
CA PRO A 97 -0.25 -17.33 -9.90
C PRO A 97 -0.09 -17.49 -8.37
N LYS A 98 -1.03 -16.91 -7.62
CA LYS A 98 -1.04 -16.84 -6.15
C LYS A 98 -1.95 -17.91 -5.59
N GLY A 99 -2.25 -18.95 -6.39
CA GLY A 99 -2.46 -20.29 -5.85
C GLY A 99 -1.23 -20.78 -5.08
N ALA A 100 -0.07 -20.16 -5.30
CA ALA A 100 1.15 -20.36 -4.52
C ALA A 100 1.23 -19.50 -3.24
N ALA A 101 0.35 -18.51 -2.99
CA ALA A 101 0.50 -17.63 -1.82
C ALA A 101 0.26 -18.34 -0.48
N THR A 102 -0.38 -19.51 -0.44
CA THR A 102 -0.43 -20.37 0.76
C THR A 102 0.63 -21.47 0.72
N ALA A 103 1.01 -21.94 -0.47
CA ALA A 103 2.07 -22.93 -0.67
C ALA A 103 3.49 -22.38 -0.39
N GLN A 104 3.74 -21.10 -0.73
CA GLN A 104 5.00 -20.40 -0.51
C GLN A 104 5.26 -20.07 0.96
N TRP A 105 4.22 -20.10 1.80
CA TRP A 105 4.36 -19.87 3.23
C TRP A 105 4.84 -21.13 3.96
N GLY A 106 4.59 -22.32 3.40
CA GLY A 106 5.10 -23.59 3.92
C GLY A 106 4.88 -23.74 5.44
N ALA A 107 5.96 -24.00 6.18
CA ALA A 107 5.95 -24.12 7.64
C ALA A 107 5.55 -22.82 8.38
N SER A 108 5.65 -21.66 7.72
CA SER A 108 5.31 -20.36 8.28
C SER A 108 3.84 -19.96 8.06
N GLN A 109 2.96 -20.89 7.70
CA GLN A 109 1.53 -20.62 7.54
C GLN A 109 0.88 -20.00 8.79
N HIS A 110 1.39 -20.30 9.98
CA HIS A 110 0.90 -19.73 11.23
C HIS A 110 1.06 -18.19 11.28
N LEU A 111 2.09 -17.64 10.62
CA LEU A 111 2.31 -16.19 10.54
C LEU A 111 1.23 -15.49 9.69
N LEU A 112 0.61 -16.20 8.75
CA LEU A 112 -0.39 -15.63 7.84
C LEU A 112 -1.62 -15.12 8.58
N ALA A 113 -1.94 -15.71 9.74
CA ALA A 113 -3.04 -15.27 10.61
C ALA A 113 -2.84 -13.84 11.12
N VAL A 114 -1.59 -13.38 11.25
CA VAL A 114 -1.23 -12.03 11.70
C VAL A 114 -0.98 -11.09 10.51
N VAL A 115 -0.24 -11.57 9.49
CA VAL A 115 0.12 -10.73 8.33
C VAL A 115 -1.11 -10.35 7.50
N ARG A 116 -2.11 -11.24 7.36
CA ARG A 116 -3.29 -10.97 6.54
C ARG A 116 -4.16 -9.81 7.07
N PRO A 117 -4.54 -9.74 8.36
CA PRO A 117 -5.24 -8.58 8.90
C PRO A 117 -4.47 -7.26 8.71
N VAL A 118 -3.15 -7.27 8.95
CA VAL A 118 -2.30 -6.09 8.75
C VAL A 118 -2.25 -5.69 7.28
N HIS A 119 -2.18 -6.64 6.35
CA HIS A 119 -2.29 -6.38 4.91
C HIS A 119 -3.61 -5.69 4.55
N ILE A 120 -4.73 -6.21 5.06
CA ILE A 120 -6.06 -5.65 4.79
C ILE A 120 -6.18 -4.22 5.33
N ALA A 121 -5.70 -3.97 6.55
CA ALA A 121 -5.79 -2.65 7.19
C ALA A 121 -4.85 -1.62 6.52
N THR A 122 -3.58 -1.97 6.33
CA THR A 122 -2.53 -1.01 5.95
C THR A 122 -2.25 -0.95 4.45
N GLY A 123 -2.69 -1.96 3.69
CA GLY A 123 -2.32 -2.15 2.30
C GLY A 123 -0.86 -2.54 2.08
N MET A 124 -0.15 -3.02 3.13
CA MET A 124 1.21 -3.56 2.97
C MET A 124 1.23 -4.80 2.06
N PRO A 125 2.30 -5.08 1.31
CA PRO A 125 2.37 -6.28 0.47
C PRO A 125 2.14 -7.59 1.24
N LEU A 126 1.28 -8.46 0.73
CA LEU A 126 1.14 -9.83 1.24
C LEU A 126 2.23 -10.72 0.59
N MET A 127 3.38 -10.78 1.26
CA MET A 127 4.59 -11.51 0.86
C MET A 127 4.86 -12.69 1.80
N ALA A 128 5.34 -13.81 1.24
CA ALA A 128 5.86 -14.92 2.04
C ALA A 128 7.14 -14.50 2.81
N PRO A 129 7.50 -15.19 3.91
CA PRO A 129 8.69 -14.83 4.69
C PRO A 129 9.98 -14.77 3.85
N ALA A 130 10.18 -15.72 2.92
CA ALA A 130 11.33 -15.71 2.03
C ALA A 130 11.41 -14.46 1.15
N GLU A 131 10.27 -13.93 0.71
CA GLU A 131 10.19 -12.75 -0.15
C GLU A 131 10.52 -11.47 0.64
N VAL A 132 9.87 -11.24 1.80
CA VAL A 132 10.16 -10.05 2.62
C VAL A 132 11.59 -10.06 3.15
N ARG A 133 12.11 -11.22 3.58
CA ARG A 133 13.50 -11.38 4.02
C ARG A 133 14.48 -11.11 2.88
N GLY A 134 14.19 -11.64 1.69
CA GLY A 134 15.00 -11.37 0.50
C GLY A 134 15.05 -9.90 0.10
N VAL A 135 13.94 -9.16 0.25
CA VAL A 135 13.92 -7.71 0.05
C VAL A 135 14.82 -7.01 1.06
N LEU A 136 14.70 -7.35 2.36
CA LEU A 136 15.51 -6.75 3.41
C LEU A 136 17.01 -7.10 3.26
N ASP A 137 17.33 -8.31 2.82
CA ASP A 137 18.70 -8.72 2.49
C ASP A 137 19.26 -7.96 1.30
N ALA A 138 18.46 -7.78 0.25
CA ALA A 138 18.87 -6.99 -0.90
C ALA A 138 19.07 -5.51 -0.53
N LEU A 139 18.25 -4.96 0.37
CA LEU A 139 18.47 -3.62 0.94
C LEU A 139 19.77 -3.55 1.74
N SER A 140 20.04 -4.54 2.59
CA SER A 140 21.29 -4.63 3.37
C SER A 140 22.53 -4.72 2.47
N ALA A 141 22.47 -5.57 1.44
CA ALA A 141 23.56 -5.75 0.49
C ALA A 141 23.83 -4.46 -0.30
N GLU A 142 22.77 -3.76 -0.72
CA GLU A 142 22.90 -2.51 -1.45
C GLU A 142 23.45 -1.37 -0.56
N ALA A 143 23.01 -1.29 0.70
CA ALA A 143 23.51 -0.32 1.66
C ALA A 143 25.03 -0.47 1.88
N LYS A 144 25.54 -1.70 1.91
CA LYS A 144 26.98 -1.99 2.02
C LYS A 144 27.79 -1.63 0.78
N ARG A 145 27.15 -1.61 -0.41
CA ARG A 145 27.80 -1.28 -1.69
C ARG A 145 27.85 0.23 -1.95
N ALA A 146 26.88 0.98 -1.45
CA ALA A 146 26.74 2.40 -1.75
C ALA A 146 27.72 3.28 -0.95
N VAL A 147 28.86 3.63 -1.54
CA VAL A 147 29.86 4.55 -0.94
C VAL A 147 29.35 6.01 -0.84
N ARG A 148 28.28 6.39 -1.56
CA ARG A 148 27.51 7.63 -1.39
C ARG A 148 26.28 7.57 -2.29
N ALA A 149 25.11 7.91 -1.73
CA ALA A 149 23.78 7.95 -2.34
C ALA A 149 23.21 6.57 -2.75
N PHE A 150 22.18 6.13 -2.00
CA PHE A 150 21.39 4.93 -2.24
C PHE A 150 20.62 5.03 -3.58
N ARG A 151 21.24 4.59 -4.69
CA ARG A 151 20.62 4.47 -6.02
C ARG A 151 20.40 2.99 -6.31
N HIS A 152 19.24 2.42 -6.56
CA HIS A 152 17.82 2.76 -6.42
C HIS A 152 17.11 1.39 -6.35
N ARG A 153 15.83 1.37 -5.98
CA ARG A 153 14.91 0.21 -5.96
C ARG A 153 15.05 -0.84 -7.08
N GLN A 154 15.63 -0.48 -8.22
CA GLN A 154 15.95 -1.39 -9.31
C GLN A 154 17.03 -2.41 -8.95
N ALA A 155 18.14 -2.00 -8.31
CA ALA A 155 19.20 -2.92 -7.87
C ALA A 155 18.67 -3.94 -6.85
N VAL A 156 17.88 -3.48 -5.89
CA VAL A 156 17.21 -4.32 -4.88
C VAL A 156 16.29 -5.35 -5.54
N ARG A 157 15.50 -4.92 -6.54
CA ARG A 157 14.63 -5.83 -7.30
C ARG A 157 15.43 -6.81 -8.16
N ASP A 158 16.52 -6.36 -8.78
CA ASP A 158 17.36 -7.21 -9.62
C ASP A 158 18.01 -8.30 -8.76
N LEU A 159 18.49 -7.97 -7.56
CA LEU A 159 18.94 -8.95 -6.56
C LEU A 159 17.84 -9.92 -6.13
N CYS A 160 16.60 -9.45 -5.90
CA CYS A 160 15.48 -10.33 -5.58
C CYS A 160 15.16 -11.29 -6.74
N LYS A 161 15.23 -10.80 -7.99
CA LYS A 161 15.00 -11.61 -9.19
C LYS A 161 16.11 -12.65 -9.38
N GLU A 162 17.36 -12.28 -9.19
CA GLU A 162 18.51 -13.20 -9.23
C GLU A 162 18.40 -14.30 -8.17
N ALA A 163 17.85 -13.98 -7.00
CA ALA A 163 17.53 -14.94 -5.94
C ALA A 163 16.27 -15.80 -6.23
N GLY A 164 15.63 -15.65 -7.39
CA GLY A 164 14.44 -16.41 -7.78
C GLY A 164 13.15 -16.00 -7.05
N LEU A 165 13.13 -14.82 -6.41
CA LEU A 165 11.99 -14.34 -5.63
C LEU A 165 10.98 -13.58 -6.51
N ALA A 166 9.69 -13.84 -6.29
CA ALA A 166 8.60 -13.27 -7.07
C ALA A 166 8.14 -11.90 -6.53
N VAL A 167 9.07 -10.96 -6.35
CA VAL A 167 8.80 -9.64 -5.74
C VAL A 167 8.58 -8.55 -6.80
N SER A 168 7.54 -7.74 -6.63
CA SER A 168 7.26 -6.62 -7.54
C SER A 168 8.01 -5.33 -7.14
N ARG A 169 8.07 -4.37 -8.08
CA ARG A 169 8.60 -3.02 -7.79
C ARG A 169 7.80 -2.28 -6.72
N ALA A 170 6.49 -2.52 -6.67
CA ALA A 170 5.60 -1.90 -5.68
C ALA A 170 5.94 -2.42 -4.28
N ASP A 171 6.21 -3.72 -4.15
CA ASP A 171 6.54 -4.36 -2.87
C ASP A 171 7.87 -3.84 -2.32
N VAL A 172 8.92 -3.84 -3.16
CA VAL A 172 10.22 -3.25 -2.81
C VAL A 172 10.07 -1.77 -2.40
N SER A 173 9.25 -1.02 -3.12
CA SER A 173 9.01 0.40 -2.80
C SER A 173 8.31 0.57 -1.46
N PHE A 174 7.36 -0.30 -1.12
CA PHE A 174 6.63 -0.23 0.14
C PHE A 174 7.56 -0.52 1.32
N VAL A 175 8.33 -1.61 1.25
CA VAL A 175 9.29 -1.98 2.32
C VAL A 175 10.33 -0.89 2.52
N LEU A 176 10.96 -0.41 1.43
CA LEU A 176 11.96 0.66 1.51
C LEU A 176 11.38 1.93 2.13
N LYS A 177 10.20 2.38 1.69
CA LYS A 177 9.56 3.58 2.27
C LYS A 177 9.23 3.37 3.74
N GLY A 178 8.74 2.20 4.12
CA GLY A 178 8.43 1.90 5.52
C GLY A 178 9.66 1.99 6.43
N VAL A 179 10.80 1.44 5.99
CA VAL A 179 12.08 1.55 6.71
C VAL A 179 12.52 3.02 6.84
N LEU A 180 12.42 3.80 5.76
CA LEU A 180 12.78 5.22 5.77
C LEU A 180 11.84 6.07 6.66
N PHE A 181 10.54 5.80 6.64
CA PHE A 181 9.55 6.50 7.46
C PHE A 181 9.67 6.17 8.96
N ALA A 182 10.21 5.01 9.31
CA ALA A 182 10.65 4.71 10.67
C ALA A 182 11.95 5.42 11.09
N GLY A 183 12.50 6.29 10.24
CA GLY A 183 13.68 7.12 10.54
C GLY A 183 15.03 6.43 10.26
N HIS A 184 15.04 5.29 9.56
CA HIS A 184 16.29 4.60 9.23
C HIS A 184 17.14 5.42 8.25
N VAL A 185 18.44 5.50 8.52
CA VAL A 185 19.42 6.16 7.64
C VAL A 185 20.44 5.13 7.16
N PHE A 186 20.40 4.84 5.86
CA PHE A 186 21.33 3.89 5.24
C PHE A 186 22.77 4.40 5.24
N GLY A 187 23.72 3.48 5.43
CA GLY A 187 25.16 3.75 5.42
C GLY A 187 25.76 4.13 6.79
N GLN A 188 24.98 4.04 7.87
CA GLN A 188 25.43 4.37 9.24
C GLN A 188 25.72 3.14 10.12
N GLY A 189 25.79 1.94 9.52
CA GLY A 189 26.16 0.70 10.22
C GLY A 189 25.00 -0.12 10.78
N GLU A 190 23.76 0.39 10.73
CA GLU A 190 22.54 -0.29 11.16
C GLU A 190 21.78 -0.99 10.01
N ASP A 191 22.46 -1.31 8.91
CA ASP A 191 21.82 -1.79 7.67
C ASP A 191 21.67 -3.31 7.60
N ASP A 192 21.75 -4.04 8.72
CA ASP A 192 21.53 -5.48 8.75
C ASP A 192 20.03 -5.83 8.67
N ARG A 193 19.71 -7.04 8.18
CA ARG A 193 18.32 -7.49 7.98
C ARG A 193 17.46 -7.32 9.23
N HIS A 194 17.98 -7.67 10.41
CA HIS A 194 17.19 -7.67 11.63
C HIS A 194 16.85 -6.23 12.06
N THR A 195 17.81 -5.31 11.93
CA THR A 195 17.56 -3.89 12.19
C THR A 195 16.57 -3.30 11.18
N LEU A 196 16.76 -3.57 9.89
CA LEU A 196 15.82 -3.13 8.85
C LEU A 196 14.41 -3.71 9.04
N ALA A 197 14.30 -4.98 9.44
CA ALA A 197 13.03 -5.62 9.77
C ALA A 197 12.33 -4.90 10.92
N ARG A 198 13.05 -4.61 12.01
CA ARG A 198 12.48 -3.92 13.17
C ARG A 198 11.99 -2.51 12.81
N ARG A 199 12.78 -1.74 12.07
CA ARG A 199 12.35 -0.43 11.53
C ARG A 199 11.10 -0.56 10.66
N PHE A 200 11.03 -1.58 9.81
CA PHE A 200 9.86 -1.81 8.98
C PHE A 200 8.61 -2.15 9.82
N ILE A 201 8.74 -3.00 10.85
CA ILE A 201 7.63 -3.34 11.76
C ILE A 201 7.20 -2.13 12.59
N ASP A 202 8.12 -1.29 13.07
CA ASP A 202 7.79 -0.04 13.77
C ASP A 202 6.89 0.87 12.90
N ASN A 203 7.21 0.99 11.60
CA ASN A 203 6.35 1.70 10.66
C ASN A 203 5.00 1.02 10.45
N LEU A 204 4.94 -0.31 10.37
CA LEU A 204 3.67 -1.02 10.26
C LEU A 204 2.79 -0.82 11.50
N ARG A 205 3.36 -0.79 12.70
CA ARG A 205 2.63 -0.50 13.93
C ARG A 205 1.97 0.88 13.87
N MET A 206 2.70 1.90 13.45
CA MET A 206 2.13 3.25 13.25
C MET A 206 0.99 3.26 12.23
N LEU A 207 1.08 2.46 11.16
CA LEU A 207 -0.01 2.31 10.19
C LEU A 207 -1.20 1.57 10.80
N CYS A 208 -0.98 0.49 11.55
CA CYS A 208 -2.03 -0.26 12.21
C CYS A 208 -2.80 0.60 13.22
N GLU A 209 -2.11 1.39 14.04
CA GLU A 209 -2.72 2.33 14.99
C GLU A 209 -3.63 3.33 14.28
N ARG A 210 -3.19 3.88 13.14
CA ARG A 210 -4.01 4.80 12.32
C ARG A 210 -5.31 4.15 11.83
N GLU A 211 -5.26 2.87 11.49
CA GLU A 211 -6.40 2.09 11.01
C GLU A 211 -7.18 1.42 12.16
N GLN A 212 -6.93 1.81 13.41
CA GLN A 212 -7.55 1.27 14.63
C GLN A 212 -7.38 -0.25 14.80
N LEU A 213 -6.32 -0.82 14.22
CA LEU A 213 -5.91 -2.21 14.43
C LEU A 213 -4.85 -2.24 15.54
N VAL A 214 -5.26 -2.67 16.74
CA VAL A 214 -4.34 -2.85 17.86
C VAL A 214 -3.64 -4.20 17.73
N LEU A 215 -2.31 -4.18 17.70
CA LEU A 215 -1.49 -5.39 17.71
C LEU A 215 -1.09 -5.72 19.14
N ASP A 216 -1.26 -6.98 19.54
CA ASP A 216 -0.72 -7.48 20.81
C ASP A 216 0.75 -7.92 20.66
N ALA A 217 1.42 -8.15 21.80
CA ALA A 217 2.83 -8.52 21.79
C ALA A 217 3.13 -9.83 21.02
N PRO A 218 2.30 -10.90 21.11
CA PRO A 218 2.43 -12.07 20.24
C PRO A 218 2.33 -11.76 18.74
N GLN A 219 1.41 -10.89 18.33
CA GLN A 219 1.25 -10.47 16.94
C GLN A 219 2.46 -9.65 16.46
N GLU A 220 2.98 -8.74 17.29
CA GLU A 220 4.21 -8.01 16.97
C GLU A 220 5.42 -8.95 16.83
N ALA A 221 5.55 -9.95 17.71
CA ALA A 221 6.59 -10.97 17.61
C ALA A 221 6.46 -11.80 16.33
N ALA A 222 5.24 -12.19 15.94
CA ALA A 222 4.99 -12.91 14.69
C ALA A 222 5.33 -12.06 13.45
N LEU A 223 5.06 -10.76 13.47
CA LEU A 223 5.46 -9.84 12.39
C LEU A 223 6.98 -9.71 12.30
N LEU A 224 7.68 -9.65 13.43
CA LEU A 224 9.14 -9.67 13.46
C LEU A 224 9.69 -11.01 12.96
N GLU A 225 9.13 -12.15 13.37
CA GLU A 225 9.53 -13.46 12.84
C GLU A 225 9.34 -13.54 11.32
N TRP A 226 8.21 -13.03 10.82
CA TRP A 226 7.91 -12.97 9.39
C TRP A 226 9.00 -12.19 8.63
N ALA A 227 9.35 -10.99 9.11
CA ALA A 227 10.28 -10.09 8.43
C ALA A 227 11.77 -10.43 8.65
N ALA A 228 12.17 -10.78 9.87
CA ALA A 228 13.57 -10.98 10.25
C ALA A 228 14.03 -12.44 10.18
N GLY A 229 13.12 -13.39 10.39
CA GLY A 229 13.46 -14.78 10.72
C GLY A 229 13.20 -15.11 12.18
N ALA A 230 13.18 -16.42 12.49
CA ALA A 230 13.35 -16.85 13.87
C ALA A 230 14.75 -16.45 14.33
N ASN A 231 14.86 -15.98 15.58
CA ASN A 231 16.13 -15.65 16.20
C ASN A 231 16.91 -16.92 16.59
#